data_AF-A0A2T5C779-F1
#
_entry.id   AF-A0A2T5C779-F1
#
_cell.length_a   1.000
_cell.length_b   1.000
_cell.length_c   1.000
_cell.angle_alpha   90.00
_cell.angle_beta   90.00
_cell.angle_gamma   90.00
#
_symmetry.space_group_name_H-M   'P 1'
#
loop_
_entity.id
_entity.type
_entity.pdbx_description
1 polymer ?
#
loop_
_entity_poly.entity_id
_entity_poly.type
_entity_poly.pdbx_seq_one_letter_code
_entity_poly.pdbx_strand_id
1 'polypeptide(L)'
;VQKHVDGKMFFQDINVLGQSLRSEVHGELDTPIDQIERLKLTHVQNTISLEVLPLRMPYGAKFSWLLEGLDTEWSQPTNTRILNYTNLPTGNYVLRIRMYDNSMLNIIDERLITIHKLPPFWETWWFLLIVTTFLLSGFYLSLKYYISLIREL
;
A
#
# COMPACT_ATOMS: atom_id res chain seq x y z
N VAL A 1 21.40 -32.97 15.97
CA VAL A 1 20.57 -32.07 16.81
C VAL A 1 20.19 -30.86 15.98
N GLN A 2 18.98 -30.83 15.42
CA GLN A 2 18.46 -29.66 14.69
C GLN A 2 18.23 -28.55 15.72
N LYS A 3 19.09 -27.52 15.73
CA LYS A 3 18.86 -26.30 16.51
C LYS A 3 17.65 -25.62 15.90
N HIS A 4 16.51 -25.68 16.59
CA HIS A 4 15.38 -24.82 16.28
C HIS A 4 15.81 -23.40 16.64
N VAL A 5 16.08 -22.57 15.62
CA VAL A 5 16.53 -21.20 15.86
C VAL A 5 15.30 -20.36 16.16
N ASP A 6 15.15 -19.93 17.42
CA ASP A 6 14.07 -19.08 17.91
C ASP A 6 14.28 -17.60 17.50
N GLY A 7 14.45 -17.39 16.20
CA GLY A 7 14.53 -16.07 15.58
C GLY A 7 13.12 -15.51 15.39
N LYS A 8 12.96 -14.21 15.57
CA LYS A 8 11.72 -13.50 15.24
C LYS A 8 12.05 -12.32 14.35
N MET A 9 11.19 -12.00 13.40
CA MET A 9 11.33 -10.75 12.66
C MET A 9 10.50 -9.65 13.30
N PHE A 10 11.07 -8.45 13.31
CA PHE A 10 10.47 -7.25 13.90
C PHE A 10 10.32 -6.18 12.83
N PHE A 11 9.17 -5.53 12.76
CA PHE A 11 8.97 -4.39 11.86
C PHE A 11 9.56 -3.13 12.50
N GLN A 12 10.66 -2.66 11.93
CA GLN A 12 11.37 -1.49 12.45
C GLN A 12 10.63 -0.21 12.09
N ASP A 13 10.27 -0.08 10.81
CA ASP A 13 9.58 1.08 10.28
C ASP A 13 8.77 0.77 9.02
N ILE A 14 7.74 1.57 8.80
CA ILE A 14 6.92 1.57 7.58
C ILE A 14 6.94 2.99 7.04
N ASN A 15 7.46 3.14 5.83
CA ASN A 15 7.46 4.39 5.10
C ASN A 15 6.36 4.38 4.06
N VAL A 16 5.58 5.45 4.01
CA VAL A 16 4.56 5.69 2.99
C VAL A 16 4.90 6.99 2.27
N LEU A 17 5.07 6.94 0.95
CA LEU A 17 5.57 8.08 0.15
C LEU A 17 6.90 8.67 0.66
N GLY A 18 7.76 7.84 1.26
CA GLY A 18 9.04 8.26 1.84
C GLY A 18 8.93 8.94 3.20
N GLN A 19 7.73 9.04 3.77
CA GLN A 19 7.51 9.51 5.14
C GLN A 19 7.31 8.33 6.08
N SER A 20 8.05 8.30 7.18
CA SER A 20 7.91 7.28 8.21
C SER A 20 6.58 7.45 8.94
N LEU A 21 5.85 6.35 9.11
CA LEU A 21 4.63 6.32 9.92
C LEU A 21 4.91 6.69 11.39
N ARG A 22 6.16 6.55 11.87
CA ARG A 22 6.56 7.07 13.20
C ARG A 22 6.47 8.58 13.29
N SER A 23 6.76 9.29 12.20
CA SER A 23 6.83 10.75 12.16
C SER A 23 5.45 11.37 11.96
N GLU A 24 4.63 10.79 11.09
CA GLU A 24 3.30 11.32 10.75
C GLU A 24 2.32 11.19 11.94
N VAL A 25 2.50 10.16 12.78
CA VAL A 25 1.65 9.92 13.95
C VAL A 25 2.28 10.49 15.22
N HIS A 26 2.40 11.82 15.31
CA HIS A 26 2.86 12.54 16.50
C HIS A 26 1.86 12.51 17.70
N GLY A 27 1.01 11.48 17.84
CA GLY A 27 0.06 11.45 18.96
C GLY A 27 -0.71 10.15 19.27
N GLU A 28 -1.05 9.29 18.30
CA GLU A 28 -2.00 8.18 18.56
C GLU A 28 -1.70 6.93 17.71
N LEU A 29 -0.49 6.36 17.85
CA LEU A 29 -0.34 4.93 17.58
C LEU A 29 -0.72 4.19 18.86
N ASP A 30 -2.00 3.82 19.00
CA ASP A 30 -2.46 2.93 20.07
C ASP A 30 -1.75 1.56 20.00
N THR A 31 -1.15 1.24 18.85
CA THR A 31 -0.45 -0.02 18.60
C THR A 31 1.00 0.19 18.13
N PRO A 32 1.97 -0.59 18.65
CA PRO A 32 3.34 -0.63 18.13
C PRO A 32 3.36 -1.00 16.64
N ILE A 33 4.31 -0.46 15.89
CA ILE A 33 4.46 -0.74 14.44
C ILE A 33 4.58 -2.22 14.12
N ASP A 34 5.27 -2.97 14.99
CA ASP A 34 5.40 -4.42 14.88
C ASP A 34 4.03 -5.13 14.93
N GLN A 35 3.06 -4.59 15.65
CA GLN A 35 1.72 -5.20 15.78
C GLN A 35 0.73 -4.73 14.72
N ILE A 36 1.17 -3.92 13.75
CA ILE A 36 0.29 -3.47 12.67
C ILE A 36 0.00 -4.65 11.74
N GLU A 37 -1.22 -5.15 11.82
CA GLU A 37 -1.74 -6.18 10.90
C GLU A 37 -2.41 -5.58 9.66
N ARG A 38 -2.82 -4.32 9.73
CA ARG A 38 -3.63 -3.66 8.70
C ARG A 38 -3.13 -2.25 8.43
N LEU A 39 -2.80 -1.98 7.18
CA LEU A 39 -2.40 -0.66 6.70
C LEU A 39 -3.47 -0.15 5.72
N LYS A 40 -4.04 1.01 6.01
CA LYS A 40 -4.94 1.71 5.11
C LYS A 40 -4.16 2.80 4.38
N LEU A 41 -4.27 2.83 3.06
CA LEU A 41 -3.61 3.79 2.21
C LEU A 41 -4.64 4.63 1.48
N THR A 42 -4.35 5.92 1.39
CA THR A 42 -5.11 6.85 0.56
C THR A 42 -4.73 6.70 -0.92
N HIS A 43 -5.55 7.23 -1.82
CA HIS A 43 -5.31 7.14 -3.26
C HIS A 43 -3.94 7.71 -3.70
N VAL A 44 -3.47 8.76 -3.02
CA VAL A 44 -2.19 9.43 -3.30
C VAL A 44 -0.99 8.56 -2.88
N GLN A 45 -1.16 7.74 -1.86
CA GLN A 45 -0.12 6.87 -1.30
C GLN A 45 0.06 5.63 -2.17
N ASN A 46 0.91 5.74 -3.19
CA ASN A 46 1.20 4.64 -4.13
C ASN A 46 2.54 3.93 -3.87
N THR A 47 3.33 4.41 -2.92
CA THR A 47 4.65 3.86 -2.60
C THR A 47 4.71 3.50 -1.13
N ILE A 48 5.11 2.26 -0.84
CA ILE A 48 5.31 1.73 0.50
C ILE A 48 6.71 1.14 0.56
N SER A 49 7.43 1.46 1.64
CA SER A 49 8.64 0.73 2.00
C SER A 49 8.53 0.20 3.42
N LEU A 50 8.87 -1.05 3.63
CA LEU A 50 8.85 -1.71 4.93
C LEU A 50 10.28 -2.13 5.29
N GLU A 51 10.73 -1.77 6.48
CA GLU A 51 12.02 -2.19 7.02
C GLU A 51 11.82 -3.27 8.09
N VAL A 52 12.46 -4.43 7.89
CA VAL A 52 12.38 -5.59 8.77
C VAL A 52 13.73 -5.91 9.38
N LEU A 53 13.73 -6.26 10.67
CA LEU A 53 14.94 -6.66 11.38
C LEU A 53 14.81 -8.10 11.90
N PRO A 54 15.83 -8.95 11.67
CA PRO A 54 15.92 -10.23 12.34
C PRO A 54 16.39 -10.03 13.78
N LEU A 55 15.56 -10.36 14.76
CA LEU A 55 15.95 -10.45 16.16
C LEU A 55 16.63 -11.80 16.42
N ARG A 56 17.71 -11.77 17.20
CA ARG A 56 18.51 -12.94 17.59
C ARG A 56 19.22 -13.67 16.44
N MET A 57 19.19 -13.12 15.22
CA MET A 57 19.89 -13.66 14.04
C MET A 57 20.51 -12.53 13.19
N PRO A 58 21.52 -11.81 13.72
CA PRO A 58 22.06 -10.61 13.07
C PRO A 58 22.80 -10.90 11.75
N TYR A 59 23.34 -12.11 11.58
CA TYR A 59 24.11 -12.51 10.41
C TYR A 59 23.56 -13.84 9.85
N GLY A 60 22.90 -13.77 8.68
CA GLY A 60 22.46 -14.95 7.94
C GLY A 60 20.95 -15.13 7.78
N ALA A 61 20.10 -14.26 8.34
CA ALA A 61 18.68 -14.29 8.02
C ALA A 61 18.44 -13.78 6.60
N LYS A 62 17.66 -14.53 5.82
CA LYS A 62 17.22 -14.15 4.47
C LYS A 62 15.73 -13.90 4.50
N PHE A 63 15.28 -12.91 3.74
CA PHE A 63 13.88 -12.53 3.66
C PHE A 63 13.37 -12.78 2.25
N SER A 64 12.18 -13.33 2.16
CA SER A 64 11.38 -13.36 0.95
C SER A 64 10.02 -12.76 1.27
N TRP A 65 9.38 -12.20 0.26
CA TRP A 65 8.10 -11.56 0.41
C TRP A 65 7.25 -11.76 -0.83
N LEU A 66 5.94 -11.66 -0.65
CA LEU A 66 4.94 -11.79 -1.69
C LEU A 66 3.84 -10.78 -1.41
N LEU A 67 3.51 -9.95 -2.39
CA LEU A 67 2.33 -9.08 -2.32
C LEU A 67 1.17 -9.73 -3.08
N GLU A 68 0.33 -10.46 -2.35
CA GLU A 68 -0.84 -11.09 -2.94
C GLU A 68 -1.78 -10.03 -3.52
N GLY A 69 -2.22 -10.24 -4.76
CA GLY A 69 -3.00 -9.26 -5.53
C GLY A 69 -2.17 -8.45 -6.52
N LEU A 70 -0.83 -8.47 -6.43
CA LEU A 70 0.07 -7.88 -7.41
C LEU A 70 1.09 -8.89 -7.94
N ASP A 71 1.76 -9.60 -7.04
CA ASP A 71 2.78 -10.59 -7.36
C ASP A 71 2.16 -12.00 -7.48
N THR A 72 2.69 -12.82 -8.39
CA THR A 72 2.25 -14.22 -8.58
C THR A 72 3.12 -15.23 -7.83
N GLU A 73 4.37 -14.88 -7.55
CA GLU A 73 5.38 -15.76 -6.93
C GLU A 73 6.15 -15.02 -5.86
N TRP A 74 6.72 -15.76 -4.90
CA TRP A 74 7.57 -15.21 -3.85
C TRP A 74 8.83 -14.59 -4.42
N SER A 75 9.27 -13.46 -3.85
CA SER A 75 10.53 -12.84 -4.21
C SER A 75 11.72 -13.76 -3.89
N GLN A 76 12.83 -13.58 -4.59
CA GLN A 76 14.04 -14.36 -4.30
C GLN A 76 14.53 -14.07 -2.87
N PRO A 77 14.86 -15.08 -2.06
CA PRO A 77 15.30 -14.85 -0.69
C PRO A 77 16.61 -14.06 -0.68
N THR A 78 16.58 -12.88 -0.08
CA THR A 78 17.70 -11.93 -0.08
C THR A 78 18.07 -11.52 1.35
N ASN A 79 19.27 -10.98 1.51
CA ASN A 79 19.71 -10.37 2.78
C ASN A 79 19.18 -8.92 2.93
N THR A 80 18.47 -8.41 1.93
CA THR A 80 17.85 -7.08 1.96
C THR A 80 16.76 -7.03 3.04
N ARG A 81 16.85 -6.00 3.88
CA ARG A 81 15.93 -5.75 5.01
C ARG A 81 14.82 -4.76 4.67
N ILE A 82 14.91 -4.12 3.51
CA ILE A 82 13.97 -3.11 3.05
C ILE A 82 13.22 -3.67 1.86
N LEU A 83 11.91 -3.77 2.00
CA LEU A 83 10.99 -4.13 0.95
C LEU A 83 10.41 -2.85 0.40
N ASN A 84 10.39 -2.67 -0.92
CA ASN A 84 9.88 -1.45 -1.54
C ASN A 84 8.92 -1.79 -2.67
N TYR A 85 7.71 -1.26 -2.59
CA TYR A 85 6.67 -1.36 -3.60
C TYR A 85 6.26 0.03 -4.06
N THR A 86 6.45 0.30 -5.34
CA THR A 86 6.13 1.58 -5.97
C THR A 86 4.94 1.44 -6.92
N ASN A 87 4.20 2.52 -7.11
CA ASN A 87 3.09 2.61 -8.05
C ASN A 87 2.00 1.54 -7.83
N LEU A 88 1.65 1.28 -6.56
CA LEU A 88 0.62 0.33 -6.19
C LEU A 88 -0.74 0.76 -6.77
N PRO A 89 -1.44 -0.10 -7.53
CA PRO A 89 -2.79 0.17 -7.99
C PRO A 89 -3.78 0.21 -6.81
N THR A 90 -4.97 0.75 -7.06
CA THR A 90 -6.08 0.70 -6.10
C THR A 90 -6.56 -0.74 -5.93
N GLY A 91 -6.71 -1.19 -4.68
CA GLY A 91 -7.11 -2.58 -4.42
C GLY A 91 -6.85 -3.04 -2.99
N ASN A 92 -7.08 -4.34 -2.79
CA ASN A 92 -6.77 -5.06 -1.56
C ASN A 92 -5.54 -5.93 -1.81
N TYR A 93 -4.56 -5.82 -0.94
CA TYR A 93 -3.34 -6.61 -1.01
C TYR A 93 -3.03 -7.26 0.33
N VAL A 94 -2.34 -8.39 0.30
CA VAL A 94 -1.78 -9.03 1.50
C VAL A 94 -0.29 -9.19 1.30
N LEU A 95 0.49 -8.38 2.02
CA LEU A 95 1.93 -8.49 2.04
C LEU A 95 2.31 -9.62 3.01
N ARG A 96 2.84 -10.71 2.46
CA ARG A 96 3.40 -11.83 3.22
C ARG A 96 4.91 -11.74 3.22
N ILE A 97 5.51 -11.96 4.38
CA ILE A 97 6.95 -11.88 4.57
C ILE A 97 7.38 -13.14 5.29
N ARG A 98 8.43 -13.77 4.80
CA ARG A 98 9.04 -14.97 5.38
C ARG A 98 10.49 -14.71 5.69
N MET A 99 10.89 -15.09 6.89
CA MET A 99 12.27 -15.14 7.32
C MET A 99 12.78 -16.57 7.22
N TYR A 100 13.90 -16.75 6.54
CA TYR A 100 14.59 -18.03 6.37
C TYR A 100 15.92 -18.02 7.09
N ASP A 101 16.34 -19.20 7.51
CA ASP A 101 17.71 -19.41 8.00
C ASP A 101 18.73 -19.25 6.86
N ASN A 102 20.01 -19.15 7.19
CA ASN A 102 21.10 -18.93 6.23
C ASN A 102 21.14 -19.96 5.11
N SER A 103 20.75 -21.20 5.44
CA SER A 103 20.65 -22.33 4.51
C SER A 103 19.47 -22.24 3.54
N MET A 104 18.53 -21.31 3.72
CA MET A 104 17.24 -21.20 2.99
C MET A 104 16.34 -22.44 3.09
N LEU A 105 16.69 -23.44 3.92
CA LEU A 105 15.95 -24.70 4.02
C LEU A 105 14.77 -24.64 5.00
N ASN A 106 14.85 -23.75 5.99
CA ASN A 106 13.85 -23.63 7.04
C ASN A 106 13.29 -22.21 7.10
N ILE A 107 11.97 -22.11 7.17
CA ILE A 107 11.25 -20.88 7.52
C ILE A 107 11.30 -20.75 9.04
N ILE A 108 11.80 -19.62 9.52
CA ILE A 108 11.94 -19.31 10.94
C ILE A 108 10.71 -18.53 11.43
N ASP A 109 10.23 -17.58 10.64
CA ASP A 109 9.09 -16.72 10.99
C ASP A 109 8.33 -16.31 9.72
N GLU A 110 7.02 -16.10 9.85
CA GLU A 110 6.14 -15.62 8.77
C GLU A 110 5.15 -14.60 9.34
N ARG A 111 5.01 -13.46 8.65
CA ARG A 111 4.05 -12.40 9.03
C ARG A 111 3.28 -11.93 7.82
N LEU A 112 2.08 -11.45 8.08
CA LEU A 112 1.18 -10.94 7.09
C LEU A 112 0.72 -9.53 7.48
N ILE A 113 0.68 -8.63 6.50
CA ILE A 113 0.11 -7.29 6.64
C ILE A 113 -0.93 -7.12 5.54
N THR A 114 -2.17 -6.84 5.92
CA THR A 114 -3.23 -6.52 4.96
C THR A 114 -3.13 -5.05 4.59
N ILE A 115 -3.01 -4.76 3.30
CA ILE A 115 -2.91 -3.40 2.77
C ILE A 115 -4.19 -3.10 1.99
N HIS A 116 -4.91 -2.05 2.38
CA HIS A 116 -6.10 -1.59 1.69
C HIS A 116 -5.86 -0.21 1.08
N LYS A 117 -5.79 -0.13 -0.25
CA LYS A 117 -5.67 1.15 -0.96
C LYS A 117 -7.04 1.61 -1.45
N LEU A 118 -7.47 2.77 -0.94
CA LEU A 118 -8.77 3.36 -1.27
C LEU A 118 -8.79 3.95 -2.68
N PRO A 119 -9.91 3.80 -3.43
CA PRO A 119 -10.11 4.47 -4.70
C PRO A 119 -10.18 6.00 -4.52
N PRO A 120 -9.90 6.77 -5.59
CA PRO A 120 -10.05 8.20 -5.53
C PRO A 120 -11.52 8.61 -5.41
N PHE A 121 -11.81 9.64 -4.61
CA PHE A 121 -13.19 10.10 -4.42
C PHE A 121 -13.81 10.70 -5.69
N TRP A 122 -12.99 11.24 -6.61
CA TRP A 122 -13.46 11.81 -7.88
C TRP A 122 -13.90 10.76 -8.90
N GLU A 123 -13.60 9.48 -8.68
CA GLU A 123 -14.17 8.38 -9.49
C GLU A 123 -15.52 7.87 -8.96
N THR A 124 -16.07 8.50 -7.91
CA THR A 124 -17.41 8.13 -7.44
C THR A 124 -18.48 8.53 -8.45
N TRP A 125 -19.47 7.65 -8.67
CA TRP A 125 -20.55 7.85 -9.64
C TRP A 125 -21.26 9.21 -9.48
N TRP A 126 -21.45 9.67 -8.23
CA TRP A 126 -22.06 10.97 -7.94
C TRP A 126 -21.29 12.16 -8.53
N PHE A 127 -19.96 12.11 -8.54
CA PHE A 127 -19.14 13.16 -9.14
C PHE A 127 -19.31 13.20 -10.67
N LEU A 128 -19.32 12.03 -11.32
CA LEU A 128 -19.63 11.90 -12.75
C LEU A 128 -21.02 12.45 -13.09
N LEU A 129 -22.03 12.21 -12.24
CA LEU A 129 -23.37 12.78 -12.43
C LEU A 129 -23.35 14.30 -12.36
N ILE A 130 -22.68 14.89 -11.37
CA ILE A 130 -22.58 16.36 -11.22
C ILE A 130 -21.90 16.99 -12.43
N VAL A 131 -20.77 16.43 -12.87
CA VAL A 131 -20.04 16.92 -14.05
C VAL A 131 -20.89 16.82 -15.31
N THR A 132 -21.58 15.68 -15.49
CA THR A 132 -22.48 15.45 -16.63
C THR A 132 -23.63 16.46 -16.62
N THR A 133 -24.28 16.68 -15.46
CA THR A 133 -25.35 17.68 -15.32
C THR A 133 -24.85 19.09 -15.63
N PHE A 134 -23.66 19.47 -15.17
CA PHE A 134 -23.06 20.77 -15.47
C PHE A 134 -22.80 20.96 -16.97
N LEU A 135 -22.26 19.93 -17.64
CA LEU A 135 -22.02 19.96 -19.09
C LEU A 135 -23.33 20.08 -19.88
N LEU A 136 -24.35 19.30 -19.55
CA LEU A 136 -25.67 19.39 -20.20
C LEU A 136 -26.34 20.75 -19.98
N SER A 137 -26.25 21.30 -18.76
CA SER A 137 -26.81 22.61 -18.44
C SER A 137 -26.10 23.73 -19.22
N GLY A 138 -24.77 23.71 -19.25
CA GLY A 138 -23.97 24.66 -20.04
C GLY A 138 -24.27 24.57 -21.54
N PHE A 139 -24.37 23.35 -22.07
CA PHE A 139 -24.73 23.12 -23.47
C PHE A 139 -26.14 23.63 -23.80
N TYR A 140 -27.13 23.35 -22.95
CA TYR A 140 -28.49 23.84 -23.11
C TYR A 140 -28.57 25.38 -23.09
N LEU A 141 -27.85 26.03 -22.17
CA LEU A 141 -27.77 27.49 -22.10
C LEU A 141 -27.11 28.10 -23.34
N SER A 142 -26.03 27.49 -23.83
CA SER A 142 -25.35 27.93 -25.06
C SER A 142 -26.27 27.85 -26.28
N LEU A 143 -27.01 26.73 -26.44
CA LEU A 143 -27.98 26.58 -27.52
C LEU A 143 -29.10 27.60 -27.41
N LYS A 144 -29.64 27.80 -26.20
CA LYS A 144 -30.69 28.79 -25.95
C LYS A 144 -30.22 30.21 -26.30
N TYR A 145 -29.01 30.57 -25.91
CA TYR A 145 -28.40 31.87 -26.23
C TYR A 145 -28.25 32.07 -27.75
N TYR A 146 -27.75 31.05 -28.46
CA TYR A 146 -27.60 31.09 -29.91
C TYR A 146 -28.94 31.24 -30.63
N ILE A 147 -29.99 30.54 -30.18
CA ILE A 147 -31.33 30.63 -30.75
C ILE A 147 -31.97 32.00 -30.46
N SER A 148 -31.79 32.57 -29.27
CA SER A 148 -32.32 33.91 -28.97
C SER A 148 -31.68 35.00 -29.85
N LEU A 149 -30.41 34.86 -30.21
CA LEU A 149 -29.71 35.84 -31.05
C LEU A 149 -30.23 35.84 -32.50
N ILE A 150 -30.57 34.68 -33.05
CA ILE A 150 -31.12 34.57 -34.42
C ILE A 150 -32.55 35.14 -34.49
N ARG A 151 -33.30 35.10 -33.39
CA ARG A 151 -34.69 35.56 -33.36
C ARG A 151 -34.85 37.08 -33.32
N GLU A 152 -33.80 37.81 -32.97
CA GLU A 152 -33.77 39.29 -32.94
C GLU A 152 -33.29 39.94 -34.26
N LEU A 153 -32.80 39.14 -35.22
CA LEU A 153 -32.44 39.58 -36.58
C LEU A 153 -33.61 39.37 -37.55
#